data_AF-A0A382MNL9-F1
#
_entry.id   AF-A0A382MNL9-F1
#
_cell.length_a   1.000
_cell.length_b   1.000
_cell.length_c   1.000
_cell.angle_alpha   90.00
_cell.angle_beta   90.00
_cell.angle_gamma   90.00
#
_symmetry.space_group_name_H-M   'P 1'
#
loop_
_entity.id
_entity.type
_entity.pdbx_description
1 polymer ?
#
loop_
_entity_poly.entity_id
_entity_poly.type
_entity_poly.pdbx_seq_one_letter_code
_entity_poly.pdbx_strand_id
1 'polypeptide(L)'
;FGVTSFYLVNSDEIQIKIVQGAKPGEGGELPGHKVLPPIAKTRGTTPGVGLISPPPHHDIYSIEDLAELIHDLKNSNHQARINVKLVSAAGVGTIAAGVAKAKADVILVSGYDGGTGASPRSSIQHAGAPWELGLAETNQTLLLNDLRSRVVVETDGQLKTGRDVAIACLLGAEEFGFATAPLVTLGCLMMRVCHKNTCPVGVATQNPLLREKFRGGAEAVVHFMNFVAEEIREIMAKLGIRSINEMVGQVDLLQMCKIPVSAKHKGLDYSKILYKPEVGPEVGTYSQIKQDHQLEMALDNREILKRSSPALESATPVEIDLPVLNTDRVVGTLTGAEVSRRYGDGGLPDDTIKINLTGSAGQSLAAFCPNGMTFTVSGDTN
;
A
#
# COMPACT_ATOMS: atom_id res chain seq x y z
N PHE A 1 -8.36 -6.29 -7.97
CA PHE A 1 -9.37 -5.99 -9.01
C PHE A 1 -8.96 -4.74 -9.77
N GLY A 2 -9.23 -4.67 -11.06
CA GLY A 2 -8.97 -3.46 -11.88
C GLY A 2 -7.49 -3.10 -11.99
N VAL A 3 -6.59 -4.07 -11.78
CA VAL A 3 -5.15 -3.86 -11.92
C VAL A 3 -4.81 -4.07 -13.39
N THR A 4 -4.48 -3.00 -14.09
CA THR A 4 -4.03 -3.00 -15.48
C THR A 4 -2.73 -2.21 -15.58
N SER A 5 -1.98 -2.39 -16.67
CA SER A 5 -0.78 -1.59 -16.95
C SER A 5 -1.07 -0.08 -16.86
N PHE A 6 -2.16 0.36 -17.49
CA PHE A 6 -2.57 1.75 -17.48
C PHE A 6 -2.96 2.25 -16.08
N TYR A 7 -3.59 1.42 -15.26
CA TYR A 7 -3.86 1.76 -13.84
C TYR A 7 -2.55 1.95 -13.06
N LEU A 8 -1.58 1.05 -13.24
CA LEU A 8 -0.32 1.06 -12.50
C LEU A 8 0.55 2.28 -12.86
N VAL A 9 0.66 2.64 -14.14
CA VAL A 9 1.48 3.80 -14.57
C VAL A 9 0.90 5.16 -14.17
N ASN A 10 -0.40 5.23 -13.81
CA ASN A 10 -1.07 6.45 -13.34
C ASN A 10 -1.11 6.53 -11.81
N SER A 11 -0.05 6.10 -11.14
CA SER A 11 0.07 6.16 -9.68
C SER A 11 1.45 6.67 -9.24
N ASP A 12 1.46 7.47 -8.17
CA ASP A 12 2.69 7.89 -7.48
C ASP A 12 3.13 6.85 -6.43
N GLU A 13 2.20 6.00 -6.00
CA GLU A 13 2.42 4.92 -5.06
C GLU A 13 1.48 3.75 -5.34
N ILE A 14 2.03 2.54 -5.26
CA ILE A 14 1.29 1.29 -5.39
C ILE A 14 1.33 0.56 -4.05
N GLN A 15 0.15 0.32 -3.46
CA GLN A 15 0.03 -0.38 -2.19
C GLN A 15 -0.30 -1.87 -2.37
N ILE A 16 0.66 -2.74 -2.03
CA ILE A 16 0.43 -4.17 -1.82
C ILE A 16 -0.32 -4.33 -0.50
N LYS A 17 -1.63 -4.55 -0.62
CA LYS A 17 -2.50 -4.78 0.53
C LYS A 17 -2.43 -6.23 0.98
N ILE A 18 -1.52 -6.57 1.89
CA ILE A 18 -1.46 -7.90 2.50
C ILE A 18 -2.72 -8.13 3.35
N VAL A 19 -3.08 -7.15 4.18
CA VAL A 19 -4.19 -7.28 5.14
C VAL A 19 -4.86 -5.92 5.45
N GLN A 20 -5.96 -5.94 6.23
CA GLN A 20 -6.55 -4.74 6.83
C GLN A 20 -7.02 -5.00 8.26
N GLY A 21 -6.99 -3.98 9.12
CA GLY A 21 -7.26 -4.12 10.56
C GLY A 21 -8.60 -4.77 10.91
N ALA A 22 -9.66 -4.42 10.18
CA ALA A 22 -11.01 -4.92 10.46
C ALA A 22 -11.21 -6.42 10.21
N LYS A 23 -10.35 -7.04 9.39
CA LYS A 23 -10.40 -8.47 9.05
C LYS A 23 -9.06 -8.96 8.51
N PRO A 24 -8.05 -9.13 9.37
CA PRO A 24 -6.69 -9.43 8.93
C PRO A 24 -6.55 -10.80 8.26
N GLY A 25 -7.33 -11.80 8.67
CA GLY A 25 -7.22 -13.15 8.10
C GLY A 25 -8.03 -13.38 6.81
N GLU A 26 -8.60 -12.33 6.20
CA GLU A 26 -9.63 -12.47 5.17
C GLU A 26 -9.49 -11.46 4.02
N GLY A 27 -10.14 -11.78 2.91
CA GLY A 27 -10.18 -10.93 1.72
C GLY A 27 -11.22 -9.80 1.77
N GLY A 28 -11.16 -8.92 0.77
CA GLY A 28 -12.16 -7.87 0.58
C GLY A 28 -13.54 -8.43 0.25
N GLU A 29 -14.60 -7.76 0.75
CA GLU A 29 -15.99 -8.13 0.48
C GLU A 29 -16.76 -6.95 -0.15
N LEU A 30 -17.48 -7.24 -1.23
CA LEU A 30 -18.46 -6.33 -1.80
C LEU A 30 -19.77 -7.11 -2.08
N PRO A 31 -20.85 -6.83 -1.33
CA PRO A 31 -22.14 -7.48 -1.56
C PRO A 31 -22.64 -7.29 -2.99
N GLY A 32 -23.22 -8.33 -3.60
CA GLY A 32 -23.58 -8.33 -5.02
C GLY A 32 -24.56 -7.23 -5.43
N HIS A 33 -25.47 -6.84 -4.53
CA HIS A 33 -26.39 -5.72 -4.74
C HIS A 33 -25.70 -4.33 -4.75
N LYS A 34 -24.39 -4.26 -4.51
CA LYS A 34 -23.54 -3.08 -4.72
C LYS A 34 -22.67 -3.18 -5.98
N VAL A 35 -22.72 -4.30 -6.70
CA VAL A 35 -21.96 -4.54 -7.93
C VAL A 35 -22.83 -4.15 -9.12
N LEU A 36 -23.06 -2.85 -9.28
CA LEU A 36 -23.79 -2.29 -10.43
C LEU A 36 -22.92 -2.36 -11.70
N PRO A 37 -23.51 -2.24 -12.91
CA PRO A 37 -22.76 -2.37 -14.16
C PRO A 37 -21.47 -1.52 -14.26
N PRO A 38 -21.44 -0.25 -13.80
CA PRO A 38 -20.18 0.52 -13.80
C PRO A 38 -19.10 -0.06 -12.87
N ILE A 39 -19.50 -0.60 -11.72
CA ILE A 39 -18.59 -1.24 -10.75
C ILE A 39 -18.08 -2.57 -11.33
N ALA A 40 -18.96 -3.33 -11.97
CA ALA A 40 -18.63 -4.58 -12.62
C ALA A 40 -17.61 -4.36 -13.74
N LYS A 41 -17.84 -3.37 -14.61
CA LYS A 41 -16.92 -2.96 -15.68
C LYS A 41 -15.54 -2.59 -15.13
N THR A 42 -15.49 -1.73 -14.11
CA THR A 42 -14.23 -1.29 -13.49
C THR A 42 -13.42 -2.45 -12.89
N ARG A 43 -14.09 -3.51 -12.45
CA ARG A 43 -13.46 -4.65 -11.78
C ARG A 43 -13.22 -5.85 -12.69
N GLY A 44 -13.64 -5.81 -13.96
CA GLY A 44 -13.58 -6.95 -14.86
C GLY A 44 -14.44 -8.13 -14.37
N THR A 45 -15.65 -7.85 -13.87
CA THR A 45 -16.52 -8.87 -13.26
C THR A 45 -17.98 -8.73 -13.71
N THR A 46 -18.86 -9.59 -13.19
CA THR A 46 -20.27 -9.69 -13.58
C THR A 46 -21.16 -8.82 -12.69
N PRO A 47 -22.07 -8.00 -13.25
CA PRO A 47 -23.04 -7.23 -12.47
C PRO A 47 -23.89 -8.12 -11.55
N GLY A 48 -24.16 -7.65 -10.32
CA GLY A 48 -25.01 -8.33 -9.34
C GLY A 48 -24.35 -9.47 -8.56
N VAL A 49 -23.17 -9.95 -8.98
CA VAL A 49 -22.45 -11.03 -8.30
C VAL A 49 -21.67 -10.49 -7.11
N GLY A 50 -21.82 -11.14 -5.94
CA GLY A 50 -21.03 -10.78 -4.76
C GLY A 50 -19.55 -11.08 -4.96
N LEU A 51 -18.70 -10.13 -4.56
CA LEU A 51 -17.25 -10.27 -4.71
C LEU A 51 -16.64 -10.53 -3.33
N ILE A 52 -16.18 -11.76 -3.12
CA ILE A 52 -15.34 -12.14 -2.00
C ILE A 52 -13.95 -12.38 -2.61
N SER A 53 -12.98 -11.58 -2.19
CA SER A 53 -11.61 -11.74 -2.67
C SER A 53 -10.99 -12.95 -1.96
N PRO A 54 -10.10 -13.71 -2.61
CA PRO A 54 -9.28 -14.70 -1.93
C PRO A 54 -8.59 -14.06 -0.71
N PRO A 55 -8.49 -14.77 0.43
CA PRO A 55 -7.74 -14.26 1.57
C PRO A 55 -6.26 -13.99 1.28
N PRO A 56 -5.50 -14.91 0.64
CA PRO A 56 -4.13 -14.62 0.23
C PRO A 56 -4.08 -13.96 -1.16
N HIS A 57 -3.00 -13.23 -1.39
CA HIS A 57 -2.49 -12.99 -2.73
C HIS A 57 -1.93 -14.32 -3.26
N HIS A 58 -2.38 -14.76 -4.43
CA HIS A 58 -1.98 -16.07 -4.98
C HIS A 58 -0.56 -16.08 -5.56
N ASP A 59 0.03 -14.91 -5.68
CA ASP A 59 1.39 -14.57 -6.06
C ASP A 59 2.25 -14.20 -4.84
N ILE A 60 1.78 -14.44 -3.60
CA ILE A 60 2.55 -14.21 -2.37
C ILE A 60 2.33 -15.36 -1.38
N TYR A 61 3.21 -16.36 -1.38
CA TYR A 61 3.20 -17.45 -0.40
C TYR A 61 4.39 -17.41 0.56
N SER A 62 5.35 -16.52 0.31
CA SER A 62 6.59 -16.37 1.05
C SER A 62 7.11 -14.94 0.96
N ILE A 63 8.24 -14.64 1.63
CA ILE A 63 8.83 -13.30 1.59
C ILE A 63 9.54 -13.03 0.25
N GLU A 64 10.06 -14.07 -0.37
CA GLU A 64 10.65 -14.04 -1.71
C GLU A 64 9.61 -13.77 -2.79
N ASP A 65 8.39 -14.32 -2.65
CA ASP A 65 7.28 -14.00 -3.55
C ASP A 65 6.83 -12.53 -3.39
N LEU A 66 6.81 -12.01 -2.15
CA LEU A 66 6.56 -10.57 -1.94
C LEU A 66 7.64 -9.71 -2.60
N ALA A 67 8.91 -10.14 -2.51
CA ALA A 67 10.01 -9.44 -3.18
C ALA A 67 9.86 -9.48 -4.70
N GLU A 68 9.38 -10.60 -5.26
CA GLU A 68 9.05 -10.70 -6.68
C GLU A 68 7.94 -9.71 -7.05
N LEU A 69 6.82 -9.67 -6.31
CA LEU A 69 5.74 -8.73 -6.61
C LEU A 69 6.18 -7.26 -6.47
N ILE A 70 7.04 -6.93 -5.49
CA ILE A 70 7.63 -5.59 -5.39
C ILE A 70 8.46 -5.28 -6.64
N HIS A 71 9.25 -6.25 -7.12
CA HIS A 71 10.04 -6.12 -8.34
C HIS A 71 9.14 -5.96 -9.59
N ASP A 72 8.06 -6.74 -9.69
CA ASP A 72 7.06 -6.65 -10.76
C ASP A 72 6.43 -5.27 -10.83
N LEU A 73 5.95 -4.79 -9.68
CA LEU A 73 5.29 -3.49 -9.59
C LEU A 73 6.26 -2.35 -9.87
N LYS A 74 7.53 -2.47 -9.45
CA LYS A 74 8.53 -1.45 -9.76
C LYS A 74 8.90 -1.41 -11.24
N ASN A 75 8.95 -2.56 -11.92
CA ASN A 75 9.10 -2.60 -13.38
C ASN A 75 7.84 -2.05 -14.08
N SER A 76 6.64 -2.33 -13.55
CA SER A 76 5.37 -1.80 -14.08
C SER A 76 5.26 -0.28 -13.91
N ASN A 77 5.86 0.27 -12.86
CA ASN A 77 5.95 1.70 -12.66
C ASN A 77 7.19 2.11 -11.86
N HIS A 78 8.28 2.42 -12.57
CA HIS A 78 9.55 2.81 -11.95
C HIS A 78 9.46 4.12 -11.16
N GLN A 79 8.44 4.95 -11.41
CA GLN A 79 8.24 6.24 -10.74
C GLN A 79 7.48 6.10 -9.42
N ALA A 80 6.71 5.03 -9.23
CA ALA A 80 5.89 4.84 -8.04
C ALA A 80 6.70 4.31 -6.84
N ARG A 81 6.33 4.72 -5.63
CA ARG A 81 6.73 4.03 -4.39
C ARG A 81 5.96 2.72 -4.26
N ILE A 82 6.57 1.70 -3.66
CA ILE A 82 5.88 0.46 -3.28
C ILE A 82 5.60 0.46 -1.78
N ASN A 83 4.32 0.48 -1.43
CA ASN A 83 3.81 0.45 -0.06
C ASN A 83 3.31 -0.96 0.28
N VAL A 84 3.70 -1.51 1.44
CA VAL A 84 3.19 -2.78 1.92
C VAL A 84 2.34 -2.55 3.17
N LYS A 85 1.04 -2.85 3.06
CA LYS A 85 0.09 -2.69 4.16
C LYS A 85 -0.03 -3.97 4.98
N LEU A 86 0.48 -3.89 6.21
CA LEU A 86 0.40 -4.90 7.27
C LEU A 86 -0.66 -4.51 8.30
N VAL A 87 -0.92 -5.41 9.24
CA VAL A 87 -1.75 -5.16 10.42
C VAL A 87 -0.91 -5.43 11.66
N SER A 88 -1.08 -4.59 12.67
CA SER A 88 -0.50 -4.77 13.99
C SER A 88 -0.90 -6.12 14.58
N ALA A 89 0.11 -6.93 14.88
CA ALA A 89 0.03 -8.20 15.58
C ALA A 89 1.42 -8.48 16.16
N ALA A 90 1.50 -9.34 17.18
CA ALA A 90 2.80 -9.76 17.72
C ALA A 90 3.64 -10.42 16.60
N GLY A 91 4.88 -9.98 16.43
CA GLY A 91 5.78 -10.47 15.39
C GLY A 91 5.76 -9.64 14.09
N VAL A 92 4.93 -8.58 14.01
CA VAL A 92 4.89 -7.69 12.84
C VAL A 92 6.24 -7.02 12.59
N GLY A 93 7.06 -6.77 13.62
CA GLY A 93 8.37 -6.17 13.44
C GLY A 93 9.34 -7.05 12.64
N THR A 94 9.30 -8.37 12.89
CA THR A 94 10.09 -9.35 12.12
C THR A 94 9.64 -9.38 10.66
N ILE A 95 8.33 -9.34 10.41
CA ILE A 95 7.76 -9.29 9.06
C ILE A 95 8.19 -7.99 8.36
N ALA A 96 8.12 -6.85 9.06
CA ALA A 96 8.53 -5.56 8.53
C ALA A 96 10.02 -5.54 8.14
N ALA A 97 10.90 -6.19 8.91
CA ALA A 97 12.30 -6.35 8.54
C ALA A 97 12.48 -7.16 7.23
N GLY A 98 11.68 -8.22 7.05
CA GLY A 98 11.62 -8.96 5.78
C GLY A 98 11.15 -8.08 4.62
N VAL A 99 10.08 -7.32 4.82
CA VAL A 99 9.49 -6.40 3.84
C VAL A 99 10.48 -5.31 3.42
N ALA A 100 11.23 -4.74 4.36
CA ALA A 100 12.28 -3.77 4.06
C ALA A 100 13.43 -4.39 3.23
N LYS A 101 13.81 -5.64 3.51
CA LYS A 101 14.81 -6.39 2.70
C LYS A 101 14.27 -6.75 1.32
N ALA A 102 12.97 -6.99 1.21
CA ALA A 102 12.24 -7.19 -0.04
C ALA A 102 12.07 -5.90 -0.88
N LYS A 103 12.68 -4.79 -0.45
CA LYS A 103 12.76 -3.50 -1.17
C LYS A 103 11.47 -2.67 -1.20
N ALA A 104 10.54 -2.90 -0.28
CA ALA A 104 9.44 -1.95 -0.11
C ALA A 104 9.97 -0.55 0.23
N ASP A 105 9.32 0.49 -0.28
CA ASP A 105 9.65 1.90 -0.01
C ASP A 105 8.91 2.41 1.24
N VAL A 106 7.70 1.89 1.49
CA VAL A 106 6.81 2.25 2.61
C VAL A 106 6.25 0.99 3.28
N ILE A 107 6.19 1.00 4.60
CA ILE A 107 5.53 -0.05 5.40
C ILE A 107 4.42 0.60 6.21
N LEU A 108 3.17 0.23 5.92
CA LEU A 108 2.00 0.67 6.68
C LEU A 108 1.64 -0.38 7.74
N VAL A 109 1.60 0.03 9.01
CA VAL A 109 1.10 -0.78 10.13
C VAL A 109 -0.31 -0.33 10.51
N SER A 110 -1.32 -1.12 10.15
CA SER A 110 -2.71 -0.82 10.49
C SER A 110 -3.12 -1.34 11.87
N GLY A 111 -3.81 -0.52 12.66
CA GLY A 111 -4.48 -0.94 13.89
C GLY A 111 -5.74 -1.80 13.64
N TYR A 112 -6.09 -2.65 14.61
CA TYR A 112 -7.31 -3.49 14.56
C TYR A 112 -8.61 -2.68 14.41
N ASP A 113 -8.60 -1.41 14.80
CA ASP A 113 -9.74 -0.52 14.84
C ASP A 113 -10.04 0.18 13.50
N GLY A 114 -9.28 -0.16 12.45
CA GLY A 114 -9.52 0.28 11.08
C GLY A 114 -10.98 0.08 10.61
N GLY A 115 -11.49 1.03 9.82
CA GLY A 115 -12.85 0.96 9.28
C GLY A 115 -13.02 -0.13 8.21
N THR A 116 -14.27 -0.55 7.98
CA THR A 116 -14.62 -1.44 6.86
C THR A 116 -16.04 -1.20 6.36
N GLY A 117 -16.25 -1.39 5.05
CA GLY A 117 -17.57 -1.35 4.44
C GLY A 117 -18.38 -2.63 4.65
N ALA A 118 -17.71 -3.79 4.75
CA ALA A 118 -18.30 -5.11 4.94
C ALA A 118 -17.24 -6.09 5.50
N SER A 119 -17.58 -6.78 6.58
CA SER A 119 -16.72 -7.75 7.28
C SER A 119 -17.56 -8.56 8.27
N PRO A 120 -17.17 -9.80 8.59
CA PRO A 120 -17.74 -10.52 9.72
C PRO A 120 -17.56 -9.75 11.02
N ARG A 121 -18.57 -9.82 11.90
CA ARG A 121 -18.52 -9.18 13.22
C ARG A 121 -17.43 -9.78 14.12
N SER A 122 -17.20 -11.07 14.00
CA SER A 122 -16.14 -11.78 14.73
C SER A 122 -14.79 -11.14 14.47
N SER A 123 -14.46 -10.90 13.20
CA SER A 123 -13.16 -10.36 12.78
C SER A 123 -12.97 -8.92 13.28
N ILE A 124 -14.01 -8.08 13.17
CA ILE A 124 -13.98 -6.70 13.68
C ILE A 124 -13.72 -6.64 15.20
N GLN A 125 -14.24 -7.61 15.97
CA GLN A 125 -14.15 -7.58 17.43
C GLN A 125 -12.95 -8.34 18.00
N HIS A 126 -12.38 -9.28 17.25
CA HIS A 126 -11.49 -10.30 17.80
C HIS A 126 -10.19 -10.53 17.02
N ALA A 127 -9.93 -9.80 15.93
CA ALA A 127 -8.72 -9.97 15.14
C ALA A 127 -7.91 -8.66 15.04
N GLY A 128 -6.57 -8.78 15.08
CA GLY A 128 -5.63 -7.66 15.09
C GLY A 128 -5.29 -7.14 16.49
N ALA A 129 -4.32 -6.22 16.54
CA ALA A 129 -3.89 -5.53 17.76
C ALA A 129 -3.91 -4.00 17.57
N PRO A 130 -3.87 -3.20 18.67
CA PRO A 130 -3.67 -1.75 18.62
C PRO A 130 -2.45 -1.36 17.79
N TRP A 131 -2.53 -0.27 17.02
CA TRP A 131 -1.42 0.17 16.18
C TRP A 131 -0.21 0.59 17.00
N GLU A 132 -0.39 1.08 18.24
CA GLU A 132 0.70 1.48 19.13
C GLU A 132 1.69 0.33 19.39
N LEU A 133 1.18 -0.91 19.51
CA LEU A 133 2.00 -2.10 19.71
C LEU A 133 2.81 -2.42 18.46
N GLY A 134 2.12 -2.57 17.33
CA GLY A 134 2.75 -2.97 16.07
C GLY A 134 3.69 -1.90 15.50
N LEU A 135 3.35 -0.63 15.67
CA LEU A 135 4.16 0.50 15.24
C LEU A 135 5.47 0.56 16.04
N ALA A 136 5.39 0.47 17.37
CA ALA A 136 6.58 0.45 18.21
C ALA A 136 7.46 -0.78 17.89
N GLU A 137 6.87 -1.97 17.80
CA GLU A 137 7.60 -3.20 17.46
C GLU A 137 8.30 -3.10 16.08
N THR A 138 7.60 -2.53 15.08
CA THR A 138 8.14 -2.30 13.74
C THR A 138 9.31 -1.33 13.77
N ASN A 139 9.14 -0.15 14.39
CA ASN A 139 10.19 0.85 14.48
C ASN A 139 11.42 0.29 15.22
N GLN A 140 11.20 -0.35 16.37
CA GLN A 140 12.26 -0.95 17.17
C GLN A 140 13.03 -2.04 16.42
N THR A 141 12.33 -2.94 15.74
CA THR A 141 12.95 -4.05 15.00
C THR A 141 13.75 -3.55 13.81
N LEU A 142 13.23 -2.55 13.07
CA LEU A 142 13.94 -1.97 11.94
C LEU A 142 15.21 -1.22 12.37
N LEU A 143 15.19 -0.54 13.52
CA LEU A 143 16.36 0.09 14.11
C LEU A 143 17.43 -0.94 14.48
N LEU A 144 17.04 -1.99 15.20
CA LEU A 144 17.94 -3.07 15.63
C LEU A 144 18.58 -3.85 14.47
N ASN A 145 18.03 -3.75 13.26
CA ASN A 145 18.54 -4.43 12.07
C ASN A 145 19.21 -3.49 11.05
N ASP A 146 19.38 -2.20 11.36
CA ASP A 146 19.89 -1.19 10.42
C ASP A 146 19.09 -1.14 9.08
N LEU A 147 17.77 -1.20 9.22
CA LEU A 147 16.82 -1.14 8.08
C LEU A 147 15.91 0.09 8.14
N ARG A 148 15.83 0.77 9.29
CA ARG A 148 14.89 1.89 9.51
C ARG A 148 15.11 3.05 8.55
N SER A 149 16.35 3.28 8.13
CA SER A 149 16.74 4.35 7.21
C SER A 149 16.26 4.16 5.77
N ARG A 150 15.77 2.97 5.40
CA ARG A 150 15.46 2.58 4.02
C ARG A 150 13.97 2.60 3.69
N VAL A 151 13.11 2.73 4.70
CA VAL A 151 11.66 2.62 4.57
C VAL A 151 10.98 3.75 5.32
N VAL A 152 9.93 4.30 4.72
CA VAL A 152 8.99 5.15 5.44
C VAL A 152 8.07 4.25 6.25
N VAL A 153 7.86 4.55 7.52
CA VAL A 153 6.88 3.83 8.35
C VAL A 153 5.59 4.65 8.43
N GLU A 154 4.49 4.09 7.92
CA GLU A 154 3.16 4.68 7.96
C GLU A 154 2.30 3.96 9.03
N THR A 155 1.35 4.66 9.65
CA THR A 155 0.35 4.03 10.51
C THR A 155 -1.05 4.54 10.22
N ASP A 156 -2.04 3.66 10.34
CA ASP A 156 -3.45 4.01 10.37
C ASP A 156 -4.18 3.24 11.49
N GLY A 157 -5.41 3.65 11.80
CA GLY A 157 -6.19 3.05 12.89
C GLY A 157 -6.90 4.12 13.71
N GLN A 158 -8.07 4.55 13.23
CA GLN A 158 -8.92 5.55 13.89
C GLN A 158 -8.21 6.85 14.33
N LEU A 159 -7.14 7.26 13.66
CA LEU A 159 -6.53 8.58 13.86
C LEU A 159 -7.58 9.67 13.58
N LYS A 160 -7.78 10.57 14.54
CA LYS A 160 -8.82 11.61 14.48
C LYS A 160 -8.29 13.00 14.82
N THR A 161 -7.21 13.07 15.58
CA THR A 161 -6.69 14.32 16.17
C THR A 161 -5.21 14.50 15.87
N GLY A 162 -4.73 15.73 15.99
CA GLY A 162 -3.29 16.01 15.94
C GLY A 162 -2.52 15.36 17.08
N ARG A 163 -3.16 15.14 18.25
CA ARG A 163 -2.58 14.34 19.33
C ARG A 163 -2.33 12.89 18.94
N ASP A 164 -3.28 12.25 18.24
CA ASP A 164 -3.11 10.86 17.78
C ASP A 164 -1.89 10.76 16.83
N VAL A 165 -1.78 11.73 15.91
CA VAL A 165 -0.64 11.83 14.99
C VAL A 165 0.68 12.08 15.72
N ALA A 166 0.70 12.98 16.70
CA ALA A 166 1.90 13.26 17.48
C ALA A 166 2.38 12.00 18.23
N ILE A 167 1.46 11.24 18.84
CA ILE A 167 1.80 9.96 19.51
C ILE A 167 2.32 8.95 18.49
N ALA A 168 1.65 8.78 17.34
CA ALA A 168 2.11 7.91 16.28
C ALA A 168 3.54 8.28 15.81
N CYS A 169 3.82 9.56 15.65
CA CYS A 169 5.13 10.03 15.24
C CYS A 169 6.20 9.71 16.29
N LEU A 170 5.93 10.02 17.57
CA LEU A 170 6.83 9.71 18.68
C LEU A 170 7.10 8.21 18.83
N LEU A 171 6.16 7.34 18.42
CA LEU A 171 6.34 5.89 18.37
C LEU A 171 7.10 5.39 17.12
N GLY A 172 7.31 6.25 16.11
CA GLY A 172 8.17 5.96 14.96
C GLY A 172 7.53 6.13 13.58
N ALA A 173 6.27 6.56 13.47
CA ALA A 173 5.64 6.81 12.17
C ALA A 173 6.08 8.15 11.54
N GLU A 174 6.15 8.17 10.22
CA GLU A 174 6.45 9.33 9.38
C GLU A 174 5.23 9.78 8.56
N GLU A 175 4.37 8.83 8.19
CA GLU A 175 3.13 9.07 7.44
C GLU A 175 1.91 8.54 8.23
N PHE A 176 0.75 9.16 8.01
CA PHE A 176 -0.45 8.95 8.85
C PHE A 176 -1.70 8.77 7.98
N GLY A 177 -2.29 7.59 8.04
CA GLY A 177 -3.48 7.24 7.27
C GLY A 177 -4.78 7.61 7.99
N PHE A 178 -5.67 8.29 7.25
CA PHE A 178 -7.01 8.67 7.74
C PHE A 178 -8.10 8.11 6.84
N ALA A 179 -9.17 7.60 7.44
CA ALA A 179 -10.33 7.11 6.70
C ALA A 179 -11.65 7.53 7.35
N THR A 180 -11.94 7.05 8.57
CA THR A 180 -13.26 7.29 9.20
C THR A 180 -13.51 8.76 9.51
N ALA A 181 -12.53 9.50 10.02
CA ALA A 181 -12.71 10.93 10.33
C ALA A 181 -12.99 11.77 9.07
N PRO A 182 -12.23 11.65 7.96
CA PRO A 182 -12.61 12.26 6.68
C PRO A 182 -13.98 11.83 6.16
N LEU A 183 -14.39 10.56 6.34
CA LEU A 183 -15.74 10.14 5.93
C LEU A 183 -16.83 10.84 6.75
N VAL A 184 -16.58 11.13 8.03
CA VAL A 184 -17.50 11.90 8.89
C VAL A 184 -17.58 13.35 8.43
N THR A 185 -16.47 13.98 8.04
CA THR A 185 -16.49 15.36 7.51
C THR A 185 -17.23 15.44 6.17
N LEU A 186 -17.23 14.35 5.38
CA LEU A 186 -18.05 14.18 4.18
C LEU A 186 -19.53 13.85 4.46
N GLY A 187 -19.93 13.76 5.74
CA GLY A 187 -21.32 13.58 6.17
C GLY A 187 -21.69 12.19 6.68
N CYS A 188 -20.74 11.27 6.87
CA CYS A 188 -21.02 9.96 7.46
C CYS A 188 -21.61 10.11 8.87
N LEU A 189 -22.83 9.60 9.07
CA LEU A 189 -23.53 9.62 10.36
C LEU A 189 -23.20 8.41 11.26
N MET A 190 -22.19 7.60 10.91
CA MET A 190 -21.78 6.41 11.66
C MET A 190 -22.90 5.38 11.92
N MET A 191 -23.88 5.28 11.00
CA MET A 191 -25.02 4.36 11.10
C MET A 191 -24.67 2.88 10.93
N ARG A 192 -23.45 2.55 10.47
CA ARG A 192 -22.93 1.17 10.30
C ARG A 192 -23.79 0.26 9.40
N VAL A 193 -24.45 0.84 8.38
CA VAL A 193 -25.22 0.12 7.35
C VAL A 193 -24.51 0.07 5.99
N CYS A 194 -23.19 0.29 5.96
CA CYS A 194 -22.38 0.40 4.75
C CYS A 194 -22.52 -0.82 3.81
N HIS A 195 -22.60 -2.03 4.39
CA HIS A 195 -22.77 -3.30 3.69
C HIS A 195 -24.18 -3.51 3.13
N LYS A 196 -25.19 -2.80 3.65
CA LYS A 196 -26.61 -2.97 3.25
C LYS A 196 -27.01 -2.15 2.04
N ASN A 197 -26.12 -1.30 1.53
CA ASN A 197 -26.40 -0.36 0.45
C ASN A 197 -27.48 0.70 0.78
N THR A 198 -27.79 0.91 2.07
CA THR A 198 -28.83 1.82 2.56
C THR A 198 -28.27 3.05 3.28
N CYS A 199 -27.07 3.50 2.90
CA CYS A 199 -26.48 4.69 3.51
C CYS A 199 -27.40 5.91 3.33
N PRO A 200 -27.90 6.54 4.40
CA PRO A 200 -28.94 7.57 4.30
C PRO A 200 -28.43 8.90 3.71
N VAL A 201 -27.11 9.06 3.67
CA VAL A 201 -26.40 10.30 3.29
C VAL A 201 -25.54 10.12 2.03
N GLY A 202 -25.75 9.04 1.28
CA GLY A 202 -25.09 8.85 -0.01
C GLY A 202 -23.61 8.50 0.01
N VAL A 203 -22.99 8.32 1.18
CA VAL A 203 -21.55 8.00 1.32
C VAL A 203 -21.23 6.57 0.88
N ALA A 204 -21.81 5.56 1.54
CA ALA A 204 -21.46 4.15 1.34
C ALA A 204 -22.56 3.35 0.62
N THR A 205 -23.11 3.88 -0.46
CA THR A 205 -24.19 3.28 -1.24
C THR A 205 -24.00 3.46 -2.74
N GLN A 206 -24.50 2.50 -3.51
CA GLN A 206 -24.60 2.50 -4.96
C GLN A 206 -26.03 2.77 -5.43
N ASN A 207 -27.01 2.87 -4.52
CA ASN A 207 -28.38 3.24 -4.86
C ASN A 207 -28.42 4.70 -5.38
N PRO A 208 -28.89 4.94 -6.62
CA PRO A 208 -28.89 6.28 -7.22
C PRO A 208 -29.63 7.33 -6.37
N LEU A 209 -30.83 6.99 -5.87
CA LEU A 209 -31.66 7.90 -5.05
C LEU A 209 -31.00 8.26 -3.71
N LEU A 210 -30.18 7.36 -3.16
CA LEU A 210 -29.43 7.64 -1.94
C LEU A 210 -28.14 8.41 -2.23
N ARG A 211 -27.49 8.17 -3.37
CA ARG A 211 -26.31 8.93 -3.81
C ARG A 211 -26.65 10.40 -4.07
N GLU A 212 -27.84 10.70 -4.56
CA GLU A 212 -28.35 12.08 -4.69
C GLU A 212 -28.42 12.84 -3.35
N LYS A 213 -28.38 12.14 -2.21
CA LYS A 213 -28.35 12.73 -0.87
C LYS A 213 -26.95 13.07 -0.38
N PHE A 214 -25.91 12.72 -1.14
CA PHE A 214 -24.54 13.11 -0.81
C PHE A 214 -24.39 14.64 -0.89
N ARG A 215 -23.82 15.22 0.15
CA ARG A 215 -23.60 16.67 0.31
C ARG A 215 -22.15 17.00 0.72
N GLY A 216 -21.26 16.01 0.76
CA GLY A 216 -19.87 16.20 1.15
C GLY A 216 -19.10 16.99 0.09
N GLY A 217 -18.26 17.93 0.54
CA GLY A 217 -17.34 18.70 -0.31
C GLY A 217 -15.89 18.37 0.01
N ALA A 218 -15.02 18.48 -0.98
CA ALA A 218 -13.58 18.25 -0.79
C ALA A 218 -12.99 19.23 0.23
N GLU A 219 -13.52 20.45 0.28
CA GLU A 219 -13.14 21.51 1.22
C GLU A 219 -13.30 21.06 2.68
N ALA A 220 -14.32 20.26 3.01
CA ALA A 220 -14.53 19.76 4.37
C ALA A 220 -13.39 18.81 4.81
N VAL A 221 -12.86 18.00 3.89
CA VAL A 221 -11.71 17.14 4.15
C VAL A 221 -10.44 17.98 4.28
N VAL A 222 -10.25 18.96 3.40
CA VAL A 222 -9.10 19.89 3.45
C VAL A 222 -9.07 20.64 4.79
N HIS A 223 -10.19 21.20 5.23
CA HIS A 223 -10.28 21.89 6.51
C HIS A 223 -9.96 20.96 7.70
N PHE A 224 -10.48 19.73 7.68
CA PHE A 224 -10.15 18.74 8.70
C PHE A 224 -8.64 18.45 8.76
N MET A 225 -8.00 18.20 7.62
CA MET A 225 -6.57 17.96 7.57
C MET A 225 -5.76 19.18 8.05
N ASN A 226 -6.19 20.41 7.70
CA ASN A 226 -5.56 21.63 8.18
C ASN A 226 -5.67 21.79 9.71
N PHE A 227 -6.81 21.45 10.32
CA PHE A 227 -6.96 21.48 11.78
C PHE A 227 -6.10 20.44 12.48
N VAL A 228 -6.03 19.21 11.94
CA VAL A 228 -5.11 18.19 12.45
C VAL A 228 -3.66 18.67 12.35
N ALA A 229 -3.27 19.24 11.21
CA ALA A 229 -1.94 19.80 11.00
C ALA A 229 -1.63 20.98 11.95
N GLU A 230 -2.59 21.86 12.24
CA GLU A 230 -2.44 22.92 13.24
C GLU A 230 -2.16 22.34 14.62
N GLU A 231 -3.00 21.41 15.08
CA GLU A 231 -2.85 20.79 16.39
C GLU A 231 -1.50 20.08 16.55
N ILE A 232 -1.01 19.40 15.50
CA ILE A 232 0.33 18.81 15.49
C ILE A 232 1.40 19.88 15.70
N ARG A 233 1.34 21.00 14.98
CA ARG A 233 2.33 22.09 15.12
C ARG A 233 2.30 22.72 16.51
N GLU A 234 1.12 22.88 17.10
CA GLU A 234 1.00 23.35 18.49
C GLU A 234 1.64 22.38 19.48
N ILE A 235 1.47 21.06 19.27
CA ILE A 235 2.12 20.03 20.10
C ILE A 235 3.64 20.04 19.91
N MET A 236 4.12 20.10 18.66
CA MET A 236 5.55 20.20 18.35
C MET A 236 6.18 21.43 19.02
N ALA A 237 5.51 22.58 18.95
CA ALA A 237 5.98 23.80 19.61
C ALA A 237 6.06 23.66 21.14
N LYS A 238 5.09 22.99 21.77
CA LYS A 238 5.12 22.68 23.22
C LYS A 238 6.27 21.74 23.61
N LEU A 239 6.63 20.82 22.72
CA LEU A 239 7.74 19.88 22.90
C LEU A 239 9.11 20.47 22.49
N GLY A 240 9.14 21.66 21.89
CA GLY A 240 10.37 22.29 21.40
C GLY A 240 10.91 21.70 20.10
N ILE A 241 10.08 20.99 19.33
CA ILE A 241 10.44 20.31 18.08
C ILE A 241 10.06 21.19 16.87
N ARG A 242 10.93 21.25 15.86
CA ARG A 242 10.73 22.12 14.69
C ARG A 242 10.34 21.38 13.41
N SER A 243 10.56 20.08 13.33
CA SER A 243 10.23 19.26 12.16
C SER A 243 9.68 17.89 12.54
N ILE A 244 8.91 17.26 11.63
CA ILE A 244 8.39 15.90 11.85
C ILE A 244 9.54 14.92 12.08
N ASN A 245 10.60 14.98 11.27
CA ASN A 245 11.75 14.08 11.38
C ASN A 245 12.47 14.17 12.75
N GLU A 246 12.51 15.35 13.38
CA GLU A 246 13.02 15.49 14.75
C GLU A 246 12.15 14.77 15.79
N MET A 247 10.84 14.62 15.52
CA MET A 247 9.85 13.98 16.41
C MET A 247 9.82 12.46 16.25
N VAL A 248 10.14 11.93 15.07
CA VAL A 248 10.04 10.49 14.75
C VAL A 248 10.82 9.67 15.77
N GLY A 249 10.13 8.76 16.47
CA GLY A 249 10.75 7.80 17.39
C GLY A 249 11.27 8.40 18.71
N GLN A 250 10.97 9.66 19.05
CA GLN A 250 11.34 10.28 20.34
C GLN A 250 10.43 9.81 21.49
N VAL A 251 10.40 8.50 21.74
CA VAL A 251 9.56 7.86 22.76
C VAL A 251 9.80 8.39 24.18
N ASP A 252 10.97 8.98 24.44
CA ASP A 252 11.32 9.63 25.71
C ASP A 252 10.46 10.86 26.05
N LEU A 253 9.78 11.44 25.07
CA LEU A 253 8.79 12.50 25.28
C LEU A 253 7.41 11.98 25.69
N LEU A 254 7.21 10.67 25.68
CA LEU A 254 6.00 10.02 26.16
C LEU A 254 6.19 9.52 27.59
N GLN A 255 5.21 9.79 28.43
CA GLN A 255 5.14 9.22 29.77
C GLN A 255 3.74 8.71 30.07
N MET A 256 3.68 7.58 30.78
CA MET A 256 2.41 7.05 31.27
C MET A 256 1.83 7.97 32.34
N CYS A 257 0.51 8.17 32.28
CA CYS A 257 -0.20 8.85 33.36
C CYS A 257 -0.05 8.03 34.64
N LYS A 258 0.53 8.64 35.68
CA LYS A 258 0.77 8.00 36.98
C LYS A 258 -0.51 7.73 37.78
N ILE A 259 -1.63 8.33 37.36
CA ILE A 259 -2.92 8.19 38.02
C ILE A 259 -3.75 7.14 37.26
N PRO A 260 -3.98 5.94 37.82
CA PRO A 260 -4.80 4.94 37.17
C PRO A 260 -6.25 5.44 37.09
N VAL A 261 -6.74 5.62 35.86
CA VAL A 261 -8.11 6.11 35.59
C VAL A 261 -9.19 5.10 36.06
N SER A 262 -8.80 3.85 36.34
CA SER A 262 -9.68 2.76 36.77
C SER A 262 -8.84 1.64 37.40
N ALA A 263 -9.46 0.87 38.29
CA ALA A 263 -8.85 -0.33 38.87
C ALA A 263 -8.41 -1.36 37.81
N LYS A 264 -9.08 -1.37 36.63
CA LYS A 264 -8.73 -2.26 35.51
C LYS A 264 -7.40 -1.93 34.84
N HIS A 265 -6.86 -0.72 35.04
CA HIS A 265 -5.56 -0.33 34.50
C HIS A 265 -4.38 -0.81 35.37
N LYS A 266 -4.66 -1.31 36.58
CA LYS A 266 -3.61 -1.77 37.50
C LYS A 266 -2.87 -2.95 36.88
N GLY A 267 -1.55 -2.79 36.70
CA GLY A 267 -0.68 -3.85 36.19
C GLY A 267 -0.43 -3.83 34.68
N LEU A 268 -0.97 -2.85 33.94
CA LEU A 268 -0.56 -2.64 32.55
C LEU A 268 0.87 -2.10 32.50
N ASP A 269 1.73 -2.78 31.74
CA ASP A 269 3.12 -2.40 31.52
C ASP A 269 3.32 -1.98 30.06
N TYR A 270 3.71 -0.72 29.88
CA TYR A 270 3.96 -0.10 28.58
C TYR A 270 5.45 0.08 28.30
N SER A 271 6.33 -0.43 29.18
CA SER A 271 7.79 -0.32 29.04
C SER A 271 8.29 -0.79 27.67
N LYS A 272 7.69 -1.86 27.13
CA LYS A 272 8.03 -2.39 25.81
C LYS A 272 7.63 -1.48 24.64
N ILE A 273 6.53 -0.75 24.76
CA ILE A 273 6.10 0.21 23.72
C ILE A 273 7.01 1.44 23.75
N LEU A 274 7.36 1.90 24.96
CA LEU A 274 8.21 3.08 25.18
C LEU A 274 9.71 2.76 25.14
N TYR A 275 10.09 1.54 24.80
CA TYR A 275 11.48 1.14 24.68
C TYR A 275 12.12 1.83 23.47
N LYS A 276 13.25 2.51 23.71
CA LYS A 276 14.10 3.09 22.67
C LYS A 276 15.33 2.19 22.51
N PRO A 277 15.52 1.54 21.35
CA PRO A 277 16.74 0.79 21.09
C PRO A 277 17.97 1.69 21.12
N GLU A 278 19.04 1.24 21.79
CA GLU A 278 20.34 1.89 21.71
C GLU A 278 21.03 1.45 20.42
N VAL A 279 21.15 2.37 19.46
CA VAL A 279 21.81 2.14 18.16
C VAL A 279 22.95 3.15 17.97
N GLY A 280 23.94 2.78 17.16
CA GLY A 280 25.08 3.66 16.87
C GLY A 280 24.67 4.91 16.06
N PRO A 281 25.49 5.97 16.08
CA PRO A 281 25.20 7.22 15.35
C PRO A 281 25.10 7.06 13.84
N GLU A 282 25.60 5.96 13.29
CA GLU A 282 25.51 5.57 11.88
C GLU A 282 24.13 5.04 11.47
N VAL A 283 23.32 4.58 12.42
CA VAL A 283 22.00 4.01 12.14
C VAL A 283 20.97 5.13 11.97
N GLY A 284 20.44 5.27 10.76
CA GLY A 284 19.39 6.24 10.47
C GLY A 284 18.08 5.90 11.20
N THR A 285 17.50 6.88 11.89
CA THR A 285 16.33 6.68 12.76
C THR A 285 14.97 6.91 12.10
N TYR A 286 14.98 7.42 10.88
CA TYR A 286 13.82 7.63 10.00
C TYR A 286 14.27 7.45 8.54
N SER A 287 13.35 7.50 7.57
CA SER A 287 13.67 7.27 6.16
C SER A 287 14.61 8.33 5.60
N GLN A 288 15.78 7.90 5.12
CA GLN A 288 16.87 8.77 4.64
C GLN A 288 17.48 8.26 3.32
N ILE A 289 17.35 6.96 3.04
CA ILE A 289 17.99 6.28 1.93
C ILE A 289 16.90 5.66 1.05
N LYS A 290 16.91 5.95 -0.25
CA LYS A 290 16.01 5.31 -1.20
C LYS A 290 16.43 3.86 -1.45
N GLN A 291 15.45 2.98 -1.67
CA GLN A 291 15.72 1.62 -2.09
C GLN A 291 16.30 1.58 -3.50
N ASP A 292 17.35 0.80 -3.68
CA ASP A 292 17.83 0.39 -4.99
C ASP A 292 17.07 -0.88 -5.42
N HIS A 293 16.28 -0.73 -6.49
CA HIS A 293 15.44 -1.76 -7.09
C HIS A 293 16.13 -2.49 -8.26
N GLN A 294 17.38 -2.14 -8.58
CA GLN A 294 18.20 -2.79 -9.62
C GLN A 294 17.55 -2.82 -11.01
N LEU A 295 16.80 -1.76 -11.35
CA LEU A 295 16.07 -1.70 -12.61
C LEU A 295 17.00 -1.70 -13.82
N GLU A 296 18.22 -1.18 -13.69
CA GLU A 296 19.26 -1.20 -14.72
C GLU A 296 19.67 -2.63 -15.14
N MET A 297 19.44 -3.62 -14.28
CA MET A 297 19.73 -5.03 -14.58
C MET A 297 18.59 -5.73 -15.35
N ALA A 298 17.39 -5.15 -15.38
CA ALA A 298 16.25 -5.71 -16.10
C ALA A 298 16.55 -5.84 -17.60
N LEU A 299 16.16 -6.96 -18.21
CA LEU A 299 16.37 -7.20 -19.64
C LEU A 299 15.72 -6.09 -20.50
N ASP A 300 14.62 -5.52 -20.01
CA ASP A 300 13.96 -4.37 -20.60
C ASP A 300 14.89 -3.16 -20.76
N ASN A 301 15.57 -2.76 -19.68
CA ASN A 301 16.47 -1.61 -19.69
C ASN A 301 17.79 -1.92 -20.44
N ARG A 302 18.27 -3.16 -20.37
CA ARG A 302 19.49 -3.57 -21.07
C ARG A 302 19.32 -3.63 -22.58
N GLU A 303 18.20 -4.17 -23.07
CA GLU A 303 18.03 -4.52 -24.49
C GLU A 303 16.68 -4.10 -25.10
N ILE A 304 15.55 -4.42 -24.45
CA ILE A 304 14.24 -4.39 -25.12
C ILE A 304 13.77 -2.95 -25.39
N LEU A 305 13.88 -2.03 -24.43
CA LEU A 305 13.42 -0.65 -24.61
C LEU A 305 14.09 0.02 -25.80
N LYS A 306 15.41 -0.10 -25.90
CA LYS A 306 16.19 0.49 -27.00
C LYS A 306 15.71 -0.04 -28.34
N ARG A 307 15.48 -1.35 -28.45
CA ARG A 307 15.03 -2.00 -29.69
C ARG A 307 13.55 -1.71 -30.00
N SER A 308 12.75 -1.42 -28.97
CA SER A 308 11.34 -1.03 -29.07
C SER A 308 11.11 0.45 -29.38
N SER A 309 12.15 1.29 -29.42
CA SER A 309 12.01 2.74 -29.66
C SER A 309 11.13 3.11 -30.88
N PRO A 310 11.26 2.45 -32.05
CA PRO A 310 10.38 2.74 -33.21
C PRO A 310 8.90 2.47 -32.95
N ALA A 311 8.58 1.43 -32.16
CA ALA A 311 7.22 1.13 -31.76
C ALA A 311 6.70 2.14 -30.73
N LEU A 312 7.54 2.57 -29.79
CA LEU A 312 7.17 3.54 -28.75
C LEU A 312 7.00 4.97 -29.30
N GLU A 313 7.74 5.34 -30.33
CA GLU A 313 7.71 6.70 -30.90
C GLU A 313 6.64 6.86 -31.98
N SER A 314 6.50 5.85 -32.86
CA SER A 314 5.67 5.96 -34.06
C SER A 314 4.78 4.74 -34.32
N ALA A 315 4.55 3.88 -33.32
CA ALA A 315 3.74 2.66 -33.45
C ALA A 315 4.18 1.77 -34.63
N THR A 316 5.48 1.82 -34.98
CA THR A 316 6.04 1.05 -36.08
C THR A 316 6.33 -0.37 -35.61
N PRO A 317 5.86 -1.42 -36.33
CA PRO A 317 6.10 -2.79 -35.92
C PRO A 317 7.59 -3.12 -35.81
N VAL A 318 7.97 -3.77 -34.72
CA VAL A 318 9.33 -4.25 -34.45
C VAL A 318 9.30 -5.72 -34.05
N GLU A 319 10.36 -6.43 -34.41
CA GLU A 319 10.60 -7.81 -33.99
C GLU A 319 11.98 -7.91 -33.34
N ILE A 320 12.03 -8.52 -32.15
CA ILE A 320 13.18 -8.51 -31.25
C ILE A 320 13.50 -9.96 -30.86
N ASP A 321 14.61 -10.48 -31.35
CA ASP A 321 15.13 -11.79 -30.95
C ASP A 321 16.22 -11.64 -29.88
N LEU A 322 16.03 -12.30 -28.73
CA LEU A 322 16.96 -12.26 -27.60
C LEU A 322 17.08 -13.61 -26.89
N PRO A 323 18.26 -13.96 -26.33
CA PRO A 323 18.35 -15.04 -25.35
C PRO A 323 17.67 -14.62 -24.03
N VAL A 324 17.18 -15.59 -23.27
CA VAL A 324 16.62 -15.36 -21.92
C VAL A 324 17.10 -16.42 -20.93
N LEU A 325 17.41 -15.99 -19.71
CA LEU A 325 17.79 -16.84 -18.59
C LEU A 325 16.76 -16.74 -17.45
N ASN A 326 16.71 -17.74 -16.57
CA ASN A 326 15.74 -17.74 -15.47
C ASN A 326 15.95 -16.59 -14.46
N THR A 327 17.11 -15.94 -14.50
CA THR A 327 17.41 -14.73 -13.75
C THR A 327 16.82 -13.47 -14.37
N ASP A 328 16.46 -13.50 -15.67
CA ASP A 328 15.74 -12.44 -16.35
C ASP A 328 14.26 -12.56 -15.99
N ARG A 329 13.87 -11.85 -14.94
CA ARG A 329 12.50 -11.79 -14.42
C ARG A 329 11.77 -10.58 -14.98
N VAL A 330 10.44 -10.65 -14.97
CA VAL A 330 9.55 -9.52 -15.31
C VAL A 330 9.77 -8.95 -16.71
N VAL A 331 10.19 -9.83 -17.64
CA VAL A 331 10.61 -9.43 -18.99
C VAL A 331 9.42 -8.86 -19.76
N GLY A 332 9.61 -7.67 -20.33
CA GLY A 332 8.63 -6.95 -21.14
C GLY A 332 7.77 -5.96 -20.36
N THR A 333 7.68 -6.08 -19.04
CA THR A 333 6.76 -5.28 -18.22
C THR A 333 7.11 -3.81 -18.20
N LEU A 334 8.40 -3.47 -18.12
CA LEU A 334 8.85 -2.08 -18.13
C LEU A 334 8.61 -1.44 -19.50
N THR A 335 8.88 -2.18 -20.58
CA THR A 335 8.54 -1.76 -21.95
C THR A 335 7.03 -1.59 -22.10
N GLY A 336 6.23 -2.50 -21.54
CA GLY A 336 4.77 -2.41 -21.52
C GLY A 336 4.26 -1.18 -20.75
N ALA A 337 4.89 -0.83 -19.64
CA ALA A 337 4.59 0.39 -18.92
C ALA A 337 4.85 1.64 -19.78
N GLU A 338 5.93 1.66 -20.56
CA GLU A 338 6.22 2.74 -21.51
C GLU A 338 5.19 2.82 -22.65
N VAL A 339 4.65 1.68 -23.10
CA VAL A 339 3.51 1.65 -24.03
C VAL A 339 2.27 2.29 -23.39
N SER A 340 1.88 1.86 -22.19
CA SER A 340 0.70 2.40 -21.50
C SER A 340 0.82 3.87 -21.15
N ARG A 341 2.02 4.37 -20.82
CA ARG A 341 2.25 5.81 -20.61
C ARG A 341 1.99 6.65 -21.85
N ARG A 342 2.33 6.14 -23.05
CA ARG A 342 2.20 6.89 -24.32
C ARG A 342 0.84 6.70 -24.99
N TYR A 343 0.31 5.49 -24.96
CA TYR A 343 -0.88 5.11 -25.74
C TYR A 343 -2.11 4.82 -24.88
N GLY A 344 -1.98 4.91 -23.56
CA GLY A 344 -3.08 4.72 -22.62
C GLY A 344 -3.54 3.27 -22.49
N ASP A 345 -4.79 3.11 -22.04
CA ASP A 345 -5.44 1.79 -21.86
C ASP A 345 -5.61 1.00 -23.16
N GLY A 346 -5.65 1.71 -24.30
CA GLY A 346 -5.79 1.09 -25.62
C GLY A 346 -4.53 0.35 -26.09
N GLY A 347 -3.36 0.72 -25.57
CA GLY A 347 -2.07 0.15 -26.00
C GLY A 347 -1.75 0.43 -27.47
N LEU A 348 -0.99 -0.47 -28.07
CA LEU A 348 -0.63 -0.44 -29.49
C LEU A 348 -1.52 -1.41 -30.29
N PRO A 349 -1.58 -1.28 -31.63
CA PRO A 349 -2.14 -2.34 -32.48
C PRO A 349 -1.47 -3.69 -32.20
N ASP A 350 -2.22 -4.78 -32.36
CA ASP A 350 -1.71 -6.14 -32.18
C ASP A 350 -0.38 -6.33 -32.93
N ASP A 351 0.52 -7.12 -32.35
CA ASP A 351 1.78 -7.50 -32.99
C ASP A 351 2.75 -6.34 -33.30
N THR A 352 2.55 -5.15 -32.74
CA THR A 352 3.45 -4.01 -32.95
C THR A 352 4.83 -4.23 -32.31
N ILE A 353 4.91 -4.88 -31.14
CA ILE A 353 6.18 -5.25 -30.52
C ILE A 353 6.21 -6.77 -30.37
N LYS A 354 6.96 -7.45 -31.23
CA LYS A 354 7.20 -8.90 -31.14
C LYS A 354 8.52 -9.17 -30.43
N ILE A 355 8.48 -9.96 -29.38
CA ILE A 355 9.66 -10.34 -28.58
C ILE A 355 9.78 -11.87 -28.62
N ASN A 356 10.76 -12.36 -29.36
CA ASN A 356 11.09 -13.76 -29.48
C ASN A 356 12.26 -14.08 -28.53
N LEU A 357 12.01 -14.90 -27.53
CA LEU A 357 12.97 -15.30 -26.51
C LEU A 357 13.41 -16.74 -26.72
N THR A 358 14.70 -17.02 -26.57
CA THR A 358 15.25 -18.39 -26.61
C THR A 358 15.94 -18.72 -25.29
N GLY A 359 15.49 -19.76 -24.59
CA GLY A 359 16.00 -20.16 -23.28
C GLY A 359 14.89 -20.37 -22.25
N SER A 360 15.16 -20.02 -20.99
CA SER A 360 14.23 -20.20 -19.86
C SER A 360 13.90 -18.85 -19.27
N ALA A 361 12.65 -18.39 -19.35
CA ALA A 361 12.27 -17.10 -18.76
C ALA A 361 12.09 -17.21 -17.23
N GLY A 362 12.52 -16.18 -16.51
CA GLY A 362 12.27 -16.06 -15.08
C GLY A 362 10.80 -15.82 -14.74
N GLN A 363 10.54 -15.62 -13.45
CA GLN A 363 9.22 -15.29 -12.93
C GLN A 363 8.62 -14.05 -13.62
N SER A 364 7.29 -14.01 -13.68
CA SER A 364 6.52 -12.84 -14.13
C SER A 364 6.80 -12.38 -15.58
N LEU A 365 7.16 -13.30 -16.49
CA LEU A 365 7.25 -12.99 -17.93
C LEU A 365 5.97 -12.30 -18.42
N ALA A 366 6.13 -11.14 -19.07
CA ALA A 366 5.06 -10.33 -19.64
C ALA A 366 3.98 -9.89 -18.62
N ALA A 367 4.32 -9.83 -17.33
CA ALA A 367 3.41 -9.31 -16.30
C ALA A 367 2.94 -7.89 -16.65
N PHE A 368 1.63 -7.63 -16.55
CA PHE A 368 1.04 -6.31 -16.81
C PHE A 368 1.34 -5.71 -18.20
N CYS A 369 1.71 -6.51 -19.21
CA CYS A 369 1.89 -5.99 -20.57
C CYS A 369 0.54 -5.54 -21.18
N PRO A 370 0.46 -4.35 -21.79
CA PRO A 370 -0.74 -3.89 -22.49
C PRO A 370 -0.88 -4.52 -23.88
N ASN A 371 -1.99 -4.21 -24.55
CA ASN A 371 -2.21 -4.62 -25.94
C ASN A 371 -1.08 -4.14 -26.87
N GLY A 372 -0.81 -4.95 -27.90
CA GLY A 372 0.17 -4.67 -28.94
C GLY A 372 1.57 -5.23 -28.71
N MET A 373 1.79 -5.97 -27.61
CA MET A 373 3.01 -6.73 -27.35
C MET A 373 2.74 -8.22 -27.48
N THR A 374 3.59 -8.93 -28.22
CA THR A 374 3.49 -10.37 -28.44
C THR A 374 4.81 -11.03 -28.06
N PHE A 375 4.74 -12.06 -27.21
CA PHE A 375 5.91 -12.78 -26.70
C PHE A 375 5.88 -14.23 -27.18
N THR A 376 7.00 -14.70 -27.74
CA THR A 376 7.20 -16.10 -28.12
C THR A 376 8.41 -16.63 -27.37
N VAL A 377 8.28 -17.73 -26.64
CA VAL A 377 9.40 -18.37 -25.94
C VAL A 377 9.70 -19.71 -26.56
N SER A 378 10.90 -19.84 -27.13
CA SER A 378 11.49 -21.11 -27.57
C SER A 378 12.27 -21.72 -26.41
N GLY A 379 11.57 -22.45 -25.55
CA GLY A 379 12.11 -23.08 -24.33
C GLY A 379 11.02 -23.25 -23.26
N ASP A 380 11.24 -22.68 -22.07
CA ASP A 380 10.30 -22.75 -20.95
C ASP A 380 10.18 -21.43 -20.16
N THR A 381 9.22 -21.38 -19.24
CA THR A 381 8.94 -20.25 -18.33
C THR A 381 8.72 -20.80 -16.92
N ASN A 382 9.11 -20.04 -15.90
CA ASN A 382 8.87 -20.39 -14.50
C ASN A 382 7.44 -20.15 -14.03
#